data_AF-A0A7S0U8J5-F1
#
_entry.id   AF-A0A7S0U8J5-F1
#
_cell.length_a   1.000
_cell.length_b   1.000
_cell.length_c   1.000
_cell.angle_alpha   90.00
_cell.angle_beta   90.00
_cell.angle_gamma   90.00
#
_symmetry.space_group_name_H-M   'P 1'
#
loop_
_entity.id
_entity.type
_entity.pdbx_description
1 polymer ?
#
loop_
_entity_poly.entity_id
_entity_poly.type
_entity_poly.pdbx_seq_one_letter_code
_entity_poly.pdbx_strand_id
1 'polypeptide(L)'
;SLPAAGASYVSPFAAPLNGVVMDFVVVANYFEGDDNDQVPQHYEQDSYIYQVNYTTGTFAIHQSLRTSGVSSVRVFTHVTPSLGYPSIYMAVANQRGFAGLDATSRLYKWS
;
A
#
# COMPACT_ATOMS: atom_id res chain seq x y z
N SER A 1 17.51 -2.35 -1.03
CA SER A 1 16.34 -3.06 -1.57
C SER A 1 15.28 -3.15 -0.48
N LEU A 2 14.00 -2.98 -0.82
CA LEU A 2 12.89 -3.17 0.13
C LEU A 2 12.34 -4.60 -0.04
N PRO A 3 12.09 -5.35 1.05
CA PRO A 3 11.45 -6.66 0.95
C PRO A 3 10.06 -6.56 0.32
N ALA A 4 9.77 -7.43 -0.64
CA ALA A 4 8.49 -7.48 -1.35
C ALA A 4 8.26 -8.87 -1.94
N ALA A 5 7.00 -9.23 -2.17
CA ALA A 5 6.60 -10.48 -2.80
C ALA A 5 5.80 -10.15 -4.06
N GLY A 6 6.45 -10.27 -5.23
CA GLY A 6 5.84 -9.91 -6.51
C GLY A 6 5.37 -8.45 -6.55
N ALA A 7 6.24 -7.50 -6.19
CA ALA A 7 5.88 -6.08 -6.15
C ALA A 7 5.29 -5.63 -7.51
N SER A 8 4.04 -5.20 -7.52
CA SER A 8 3.36 -4.68 -8.72
C SER A 8 3.42 -3.16 -8.79
N TYR A 9 3.50 -2.49 -7.64
CA TYR A 9 3.49 -1.05 -7.57
C TYR A 9 4.32 -0.54 -6.39
N VAL A 10 4.97 0.61 -6.58
CA VAL A 10 5.74 1.30 -5.55
C VAL A 10 5.44 2.79 -5.64
N SER A 11 5.13 3.43 -4.51
CA SER A 11 4.87 4.88 -4.48
C SER A 11 5.48 5.52 -3.24
N PRO A 12 6.36 6.53 -3.41
CA PRO A 12 6.84 7.32 -2.29
C PRO A 12 5.79 8.37 -1.89
N PHE A 13 5.74 8.70 -0.61
CA PHE A 13 4.96 9.82 -0.10
C PHE A 13 5.58 10.36 1.19
N ALA A 14 5.33 11.63 1.47
CA ALA A 14 5.73 12.25 2.73
C ALA A 14 4.49 12.43 3.62
N ALA A 15 4.61 12.09 4.90
CA ALA A 15 3.51 12.21 5.84
C ALA A 15 3.99 12.60 7.25
N PRO A 16 3.17 13.32 8.03
CA PRO A 16 3.52 13.67 9.40
C PRO A 16 3.46 12.43 10.31
N LEU A 17 4.50 12.20 11.09
CA LEU A 17 4.55 11.22 12.16
C LEU A 17 5.09 11.93 13.41
N ASN A 18 4.28 11.99 14.47
CA ASN A 18 4.60 12.71 15.71
C ASN A 18 5.02 14.18 15.49
N GLY A 19 4.34 14.88 14.57
CA GLY A 19 4.59 16.29 14.26
C GLY A 19 5.77 16.57 13.33
N VAL A 20 6.50 15.54 12.88
CA VAL A 20 7.62 15.67 11.94
C VAL A 20 7.24 15.01 10.61
N VAL A 21 7.53 15.67 9.50
CA VAL A 21 7.31 15.08 8.17
C VAL A 21 8.40 14.04 7.92
N MET A 22 7.98 12.80 7.69
CA MET A 22 8.84 11.65 7.38
C MET A 22 8.57 11.15 5.96
N ASP A 23 9.57 10.49 5.39
CA ASP A 23 9.45 9.83 4.10
C ASP A 23 8.97 8.39 4.25
N PHE A 24 8.02 8.02 3.41
CA PHE A 24 7.46 6.68 3.33
C PHE A 24 7.47 6.16 1.90
N VAL A 25 7.44 4.84 1.78
CA VAL A 25 7.24 4.14 0.52
C VAL A 25 6.20 3.05 0.74
N VAL A 26 5.10 3.09 -0.01
CA VAL A 26 4.20 1.94 -0.11
C VAL A 26 4.72 1.00 -1.19
N VAL A 27 4.84 -0.28 -0.84
CA VAL A 27 5.17 -1.37 -1.75
C VAL A 27 3.96 -2.28 -1.81
N ALA A 28 3.32 -2.31 -2.97
CA ALA A 28 2.15 -3.11 -3.24
C ALA A 28 2.55 -4.46 -3.81
N ASN A 29 2.07 -5.53 -3.19
CA ASN A 29 2.41 -6.88 -3.58
C ASN A 29 1.30 -7.49 -4.44
N TYR A 30 1.73 -8.16 -5.51
CA TYR A 30 0.92 -9.04 -6.35
C TYR A 30 1.64 -10.38 -6.42
N PHE A 31 1.16 -11.35 -5.65
CA PHE A 31 1.65 -12.71 -5.78
C PHE A 31 0.61 -13.53 -6.54
N GLU A 32 1.01 -14.05 -7.69
CA GLU A 32 0.30 -15.13 -8.36
C GLU A 32 0.99 -16.40 -7.88
N GLY A 33 0.32 -17.19 -7.04
CA GLY A 33 0.84 -18.49 -6.66
C GLY A 33 1.04 -19.31 -7.93
N ASP A 34 2.26 -19.78 -8.15
CA ASP A 34 2.58 -20.71 -9.23
C ASP A 34 1.86 -22.03 -8.94
N ASP A 35 0.72 -22.22 -9.61
CA ASP A 35 0.28 -23.53 -10.06
C ASP A 35 -0.99 -23.36 -10.90
N ASN A 36 -1.20 -24.27 -11.83
CA ASN A 36 -2.26 -24.28 -12.84
C ASN A 36 -3.72 -24.25 -12.30
N ASP A 37 -3.90 -24.09 -10.99
CA ASP A 37 -5.17 -23.90 -10.30
C ASP A 37 -5.25 -22.48 -9.73
N GLN A 38 -6.16 -21.67 -10.25
CA GLN A 38 -6.42 -20.31 -9.75
C GLN A 38 -7.10 -20.36 -8.38
N VAL A 39 -6.33 -20.69 -7.34
CA VAL A 39 -6.82 -20.72 -5.95
C VAL A 39 -6.83 -19.29 -5.41
N PRO A 40 -8.00 -18.75 -5.03
CA PRO A 40 -8.12 -17.36 -4.58
C PRO A 40 -7.22 -16.96 -3.41
N GLN A 41 -6.89 -17.91 -2.53
CA GLN A 41 -6.03 -17.71 -1.37
C GLN A 41 -4.58 -17.37 -1.75
N HIS A 42 -4.13 -17.75 -2.95
CA HIS A 42 -2.78 -17.43 -3.43
C HIS A 42 -2.57 -15.94 -3.72
N TYR A 43 -3.66 -15.19 -3.85
CA TYR A 43 -3.62 -13.75 -4.10
C TYR A 43 -3.67 -12.92 -2.81
N GLU A 44 -3.93 -13.51 -1.63
CA GLU A 44 -3.86 -12.80 -0.35
C GLU A 44 -2.40 -12.61 0.08
N GLN A 45 -1.86 -11.42 -0.20
CA GLN A 45 -0.53 -11.02 0.19
C GLN A 45 -0.59 -9.61 0.75
N ASP A 46 -0.05 -9.42 1.95
CA ASP A 46 0.05 -8.10 2.56
C ASP A 46 0.98 -7.21 1.73
N SER A 47 0.54 -5.97 1.51
CA SER A 47 1.37 -4.86 1.05
C SER A 47 1.96 -4.14 2.26
N TYR A 48 3.02 -3.38 2.07
CA TYR A 48 3.73 -2.76 3.20
C TYR A 48 3.97 -1.28 2.97
N ILE A 49 3.86 -0.50 4.05
CA ILE A 49 4.37 0.86 4.13
C ILE A 49 5.69 0.78 4.87
N TYR A 50 6.74 1.28 4.24
CA TYR A 50 8.06 1.42 4.83
C TYR A 50 8.29 2.88 5.19
N GLN A 51 8.80 3.14 6.39
CA GLN A 51 9.45 4.41 6.70
C GLN A 51 10.88 4.34 6.16
N VAL A 52 11.29 5.35 5.40
CA VAL A 52 12.59 5.35 4.71
C VAL A 52 13.40 6.55 5.14
N ASN A 53 14.68 6.35 5.39
CA ASN A 53 15.65 7.44 5.53
C ASN A 53 16.57 7.40 4.31
N TYR A 54 16.36 8.32 3.38
CA TYR A 54 17.15 8.38 2.14
C TYR A 54 18.59 8.83 2.38
N THR A 55 18.88 9.55 3.47
CA THR A 55 20.24 9.98 3.81
C THR A 55 21.11 8.82 4.27
N THR A 56 20.56 7.92 5.12
CA THR A 56 21.28 6.75 5.63
C THR A 56 21.05 5.49 4.79
N GLY A 57 20.10 5.52 3.85
CA GLY A 57 19.71 4.36 3.05
C GLY A 57 19.00 3.26 3.84
N THR A 58 18.52 3.56 5.05
CA THR A 58 17.86 2.60 5.94
C THR A 58 16.34 2.67 5.81
N PHE A 59 15.66 1.57 6.13
CA PHE A 59 14.22 1.49 6.14
C PHE A 59 13.71 0.60 7.28
N ALA A 60 12.47 0.80 7.68
CA ALA A 60 11.75 -0.06 8.62
C ALA A 60 10.30 -0.22 8.16
N ILE A 61 9.69 -1.38 8.44
CA ILE A 61 8.25 -1.56 8.22
C ILE A 61 7.52 -0.63 9.19
N HIS A 62 6.71 0.26 8.65
CA HIS A 62 5.81 1.11 9.42
C HIS A 62 4.47 0.41 9.64
N GLN A 63 3.90 -0.19 8.59
CA GLN A 63 2.59 -0.85 8.67
C GLN A 63 2.43 -1.92 7.58
N SER A 64 1.74 -3.01 7.90
CA SER A 64 1.23 -3.96 6.90
C SER A 64 -0.21 -3.61 6.52
N LEU A 65 -0.54 -3.83 5.24
CA LEU A 65 -1.83 -3.58 4.65
C LEU A 65 -2.35 -4.91 4.09
N ARG A 66 -3.45 -5.41 4.66
CA ARG A 66 -4.08 -6.60 4.10
C ARG A 66 -4.60 -6.30 2.70
N THR A 67 -4.01 -6.91 1.69
CA THR A 67 -4.34 -6.69 0.27
C THR A 67 -4.52 -8.01 -0.46
N SER A 68 -5.14 -7.95 -1.63
CA SER A 68 -5.30 -9.15 -2.45
C SER A 68 -5.08 -8.82 -3.92
N GLY A 69 -3.99 -9.36 -4.48
CA GLY A 69 -3.51 -9.08 -5.84
C GLY A 69 -3.61 -7.61 -6.24
N VAL A 70 -2.76 -6.73 -5.68
CA VAL A 70 -2.88 -5.29 -5.94
C VAL A 70 -2.51 -4.96 -7.40
N SER A 71 -3.39 -4.25 -8.10
CA SER A 71 -3.11 -3.75 -9.46
C SER A 71 -2.55 -2.33 -9.47
N SER A 72 -2.96 -1.49 -8.51
CA SER A 72 -2.45 -0.13 -8.39
C SER A 72 -2.62 0.42 -6.98
N VAL A 73 -1.74 1.36 -6.63
CA VAL A 73 -1.88 2.19 -5.43
C VAL A 73 -1.76 3.64 -5.83
N ARG A 74 -2.50 4.52 -5.18
CA ARG A 74 -2.34 5.96 -5.35
C ARG A 74 -2.41 6.66 -4.01
N VAL A 75 -1.35 7.36 -3.67
CA VAL A 75 -1.32 8.29 -2.54
C VAL A 75 -1.65 9.70 -3.06
N PHE A 76 -2.54 10.40 -2.38
CA PHE A 76 -2.95 11.75 -2.76
C PHE A 76 -3.38 12.57 -1.55
N THR A 77 -3.21 13.88 -1.66
CA THR A 77 -3.72 14.83 -0.67
C THR A 77 -5.08 15.33 -1.12
N HIS A 78 -6.05 15.36 -0.19
CA HIS A 78 -7.36 15.94 -0.44
C HIS A 78 -7.74 16.88 0.70
N VAL A 79 -8.23 18.06 0.34
CA VAL A 79 -8.74 19.05 1.28
C VAL A 79 -10.25 18.93 1.29
N THR A 80 -10.82 18.44 2.38
CA THR A 80 -12.27 18.49 2.57
C THR A 80 -12.65 19.87 3.08
N PRO A 81 -13.52 20.63 2.38
CA PRO A 81 -13.87 22.00 2.76
C PRO A 81 -14.39 22.14 4.20
N SER A 82 -15.07 21.10 4.72
CA SER A 82 -15.59 21.07 6.09
C SER A 82 -14.54 20.82 7.17
N LEU A 83 -13.34 20.35 6.81
CA LEU A 83 -12.26 20.05 7.76
C LEU A 83 -11.18 21.13 7.78
N GLY A 84 -11.02 21.91 6.70
CA GLY A 84 -10.11 23.06 6.66
C GLY A 84 -8.62 22.73 6.60
N TYR A 85 -8.23 21.45 6.70
CA TYR A 85 -6.84 21.00 6.56
C TYR A 85 -6.70 19.87 5.52
N PRO A 86 -5.58 19.81 4.78
CA PRO A 86 -5.29 18.70 3.88
C PRO A 86 -5.16 17.40 4.67
N SER A 87 -5.78 16.33 4.17
CA SER A 87 -5.59 14.96 4.64
C SER A 87 -4.93 14.13 3.55
N ILE A 88 -4.04 13.22 3.95
CA ILE A 88 -3.40 12.27 3.03
C ILE A 88 -4.27 11.02 2.97
N TYR A 89 -4.54 10.58 1.74
CA TYR A 89 -5.30 9.39 1.44
C TYR A 89 -4.49 8.44 0.58
N MET A 90 -4.79 7.16 0.71
CA MET A 90 -4.22 6.11 -0.12
C MET A 90 -5.33 5.21 -0.64
N ALA A 91 -5.51 5.19 -1.95
CA ALA A 91 -6.40 4.25 -2.62
C ALA A 91 -5.60 3.02 -3.06
N VAL A 92 -6.11 1.84 -2.76
CA VAL A 92 -5.54 0.55 -3.15
C VAL A 92 -6.57 -0.19 -3.98
N ALA A 93 -6.24 -0.43 -5.25
CA ALA A 93 -7.05 -1.21 -6.15
C ALA A 93 -6.66 -2.69 -6.05
N ASN A 94 -7.51 -3.48 -5.41
CA ASN A 94 -7.34 -4.94 -5.37
C ASN A 94 -7.97 -5.53 -6.64
N GLN A 95 -7.26 -6.44 -7.31
CA GLN A 95 -7.71 -7.03 -8.58
C GLN A 95 -8.33 -8.42 -8.39
N ARG A 96 -7.90 -9.16 -7.38
CA ARG A 96 -8.37 -10.51 -7.09
C ARG A 96 -8.58 -10.65 -5.59
N GLY A 97 -9.59 -11.40 -5.19
CA GLY A 97 -9.96 -11.63 -3.79
C GLY A 97 -10.27 -13.11 -3.58
N PHE A 98 -10.75 -13.46 -2.38
CA PHE A 98 -11.05 -14.85 -1.98
C PHE A 98 -12.07 -15.60 -2.88
N ALA A 99 -12.85 -14.89 -3.70
CA ALA A 99 -13.83 -15.48 -4.62
C ALA A 99 -13.47 -15.30 -6.11
N GLY A 100 -12.20 -15.00 -6.44
CA GLY A 100 -11.76 -14.78 -7.82
C GLY A 100 -11.56 -13.29 -8.14
N LEU A 101 -12.23 -12.77 -9.18
CA LEU A 101 -12.10 -11.36 -9.61
C LEU A 101 -12.85 -10.36 -8.71
N ASP A 102 -13.62 -10.85 -7.74
CA ASP A 102 -14.33 -9.98 -6.79
C ASP A 102 -13.40 -9.64 -5.62
N ALA A 103 -12.95 -8.38 -5.57
CA ALA A 103 -12.04 -7.88 -4.55
C ALA A 103 -12.43 -6.45 -4.14
N THR A 104 -12.63 -6.23 -2.84
CA THR A 104 -12.91 -4.90 -2.32
C THR A 104 -11.65 -4.05 -2.36
N SER A 105 -11.65 -3.02 -3.22
CA SER A 105 -10.66 -1.95 -3.19
C SER A 105 -10.83 -1.10 -1.93
N ARG A 106 -9.74 -0.53 -1.42
CA ARG A 106 -9.73 0.16 -0.12
C ARG A 106 -9.23 1.58 -0.24
N LEU A 107 -9.81 2.45 0.58
CA LEU A 107 -9.36 3.82 0.77
C LEU A 107 -8.92 3.98 2.23
N TYR A 108 -7.66 4.35 2.43
CA TYR A 108 -7.08 4.63 3.73
C TYR A 108 -6.89 6.14 3.89
N LYS A 109 -7.00 6.61 5.14
CA LYS A 109 -6.65 7.98 5.55
C LYS A 109 -5.46 7.90 6.51
N TRP A 110 -4.46 8.74 6.29
CA TRP A 110 -3.34 8.87 7.22
C TRP A 110 -3.78 9.58 8.51
N SER A 111 -3.37 9.05 9.67
CA SER A 111 -3.69 9.57 11.00
C SER A 111 -2.49 9.52 11.94
#